data_AF-A0AAV8WYD6-F1
#
_entry.id   AF-A0AAV8WYD6-F1
#
_cell.length_a   1.000
_cell.length_b   1.000
_cell.length_c   1.000
_cell.angle_alpha   90.00
_cell.angle_beta   90.00
_cell.angle_gamma   90.00
#
_symmetry.space_group_name_H-M   'P 1'
#
loop_
_entity.id
_entity.type
_entity.pdbx_description
1 polymer ?
#
loop_
_entity_poly.entity_id
_entity_poly.type
_entity_poly.pdbx_seq_one_letter_code
_entity_poly.pdbx_strand_id
1 'polypeptide(L)'
;MASAAIAAKKYCQKYSHQWETDPLLKGQSSALWCYQCVSTQPGCGTPFNWLWHWTKVCPEDDDVCVKIIEEKEGSQVITRDCLSSMQGLRTDIPADHYEGCRPAAVDVKLANYVNNSVKELDIYRNYYDTTTWCFCFLDHRCNNAITSHPSVSFPIAILLLTYQLL
;
A
#
# COMPACT_ATOMS: atom_id res chain seq x y z
N MET A 1 47.73 -13.04 14.27
CA MET A 1 46.51 -12.56 13.59
C MET A 1 45.29 -13.43 13.93
N ALA A 2 44.98 -13.62 15.22
CA ALA A 2 43.83 -14.44 15.65
C ALA A 2 43.02 -13.82 16.81
N SER A 3 43.31 -12.57 17.20
CA SER A 3 42.73 -11.95 18.40
C SER A 3 41.56 -10.99 18.13
N ALA A 4 41.28 -10.65 16.87
CA ALA A 4 40.16 -9.76 16.52
C ALA A 4 38.82 -10.49 16.32
N ALA A 5 38.86 -11.77 15.92
CA ALA A 5 37.65 -12.53 15.57
C ALA A 5 36.85 -13.03 16.81
N ILE A 6 37.51 -13.21 17.96
CA ILE A 6 36.87 -13.75 19.17
C ILE A 6 36.10 -12.66 19.93
N ALA A 7 36.54 -11.40 19.86
CA ALA A 7 35.88 -10.27 20.53
C ALA A 7 34.51 -9.92 19.91
N ALA A 8 34.35 -10.11 18.59
CA ALA A 8 33.11 -9.80 17.88
C ALA A 8 31.94 -10.74 18.26
N LYS A 9 32.21 -12.02 18.54
CA LYS A 9 31.15 -12.99 18.92
C LYS A 9 30.55 -12.71 20.29
N LYS A 10 31.33 -12.19 21.25
CA LYS A 10 30.83 -11.88 22.60
C LYS A 10 29.93 -10.64 22.64
N TYR A 11 30.03 -9.74 21.65
CA TYR A 11 29.21 -8.53 21.63
C TYR A 11 27.76 -8.81 21.17
N CYS A 12 27.55 -9.72 20.20
CA CYS A 12 26.18 -10.02 19.72
C CYS A 12 25.32 -10.84 20.68
N GLN A 13 25.91 -11.64 21.59
CA GLN A 13 25.10 -12.45 22.53
C GLN A 13 24.60 -11.69 23.76
N LYS A 14 25.19 -10.53 24.09
CA LYS A 14 24.79 -9.79 25.30
C LYS A 14 23.49 -8.98 25.11
N TYR A 15 23.05 -8.75 23.88
CA TYR A 15 21.93 -7.86 23.56
C TYR A 15 20.61 -8.58 23.19
N SER A 16 20.49 -9.90 23.36
CA SER A 16 19.24 -10.63 23.03
C SER A 16 18.19 -10.65 24.15
N HIS A 17 18.49 -10.11 25.34
CA HIS A 17 17.64 -10.22 26.54
C HIS A 17 17.22 -8.88 27.14
N GLN A 18 17.40 -7.77 26.43
CA GLN A 18 17.11 -6.42 26.95
C GLN A 18 15.89 -5.75 26.27
N TRP A 19 14.96 -6.55 25.74
CA TRP A 19 13.75 -6.07 25.05
C TRP A 19 12.54 -5.85 25.98
N GLU A 20 12.70 -5.94 27.30
CA GLU A 20 11.54 -6.13 28.19
C GLU A 20 11.16 -4.97 29.13
N THR A 21 11.89 -3.83 29.25
CA THR A 21 11.47 -2.77 30.20
C THR A 21 11.85 -1.30 29.91
N ASP A 22 12.07 -0.86 28.66
CA ASP A 22 12.37 0.57 28.38
C ASP A 22 11.31 1.22 27.45
N PRO A 23 10.48 2.17 27.93
CA PRO A 23 9.46 2.85 27.11
C PRO A 23 10.01 3.87 26.10
N LEU A 24 11.33 4.05 26.02
CA LEU A 24 11.96 5.18 25.32
C LEU A 24 12.87 4.78 24.15
N LEU A 25 12.94 3.49 23.81
CA LEU A 25 13.69 2.97 22.65
C LEU A 25 12.94 1.77 22.05
N LYS A 26 11.79 2.04 21.45
CA LYS A 26 11.19 1.17 20.43
C LYS A 26 12.22 1.11 19.30
N GLY A 27 12.68 -0.10 18.95
CA GLY A 27 13.78 -0.30 18.00
C GLY A 27 13.59 0.59 16.78
N GLN A 28 14.65 1.31 16.37
CA GLN A 28 14.64 2.13 15.16
C GLN A 28 14.19 1.26 13.98
N SER A 29 12.89 1.32 13.70
CA SER A 29 12.31 0.96 12.43
C SER A 29 13.03 1.84 11.42
N SER A 30 13.55 1.22 10.37
CA SER A 30 14.06 1.98 9.22
C SER A 30 12.96 2.93 8.77
N ALA A 31 13.19 4.25 8.85
CA ALA A 31 12.25 5.25 8.39
C ALA A 31 11.72 4.85 7.01
N LEU A 32 10.41 4.53 6.91
CA LEU A 32 9.79 4.15 5.64
C LEU A 32 9.59 5.40 4.79
N TRP A 33 9.98 5.32 3.52
CA TRP A 33 9.87 6.43 2.57
C TRP A 33 8.81 6.11 1.51
N CYS A 34 7.80 6.96 1.40
CA CYS A 34 6.73 6.83 0.43
C CYS A 34 6.55 8.12 -0.36
N TYR A 35 6.13 8.03 -1.63
CA TYR A 35 5.68 9.21 -2.35
C TYR A 35 4.35 9.72 -1.80
N GLN A 36 4.22 11.04 -1.69
CA GLN A 36 2.96 11.69 -1.37
C GLN A 36 2.50 12.52 -2.56
N CYS A 37 1.46 12.06 -3.26
CA CYS A 37 0.91 12.79 -4.39
C CYS A 37 -0.52 12.35 -4.74
N VAL A 38 -1.25 13.20 -5.47
CA VAL A 38 -2.57 12.89 -6.04
C VAL A 38 -2.51 13.07 -7.56
N SER A 39 -3.23 12.27 -8.34
CA SER A 39 -3.20 12.30 -9.81
C SER A 39 -3.67 13.62 -10.43
N THR A 40 -4.29 14.51 -9.65
CA THR A 40 -4.57 15.90 -10.03
C THR A 40 -3.29 16.74 -10.18
N GLN A 41 -2.19 16.30 -9.58
CA GLN A 41 -0.86 16.87 -9.72
C GLN A 41 -0.13 16.24 -10.92
N PRO A 42 0.65 17.02 -11.68
CA PRO A 42 1.39 16.51 -12.82
C PRO A 42 2.37 15.40 -12.40
N GLY A 43 2.44 14.31 -13.17
CA GLY A 43 3.37 13.21 -12.93
C GLY A 43 2.95 12.19 -11.86
N CYS A 44 1.81 12.37 -11.17
CA CYS A 44 1.31 11.38 -10.19
C CYS A 44 0.33 10.36 -10.81
N GLY A 45 0.06 10.44 -12.12
CA GLY A 45 -0.84 9.51 -12.81
C GLY A 45 -0.22 8.15 -13.12
N THR A 46 -0.75 7.52 -14.18
CA THR A 46 -0.19 6.32 -14.81
C THR A 46 0.21 6.73 -16.23
N PRO A 47 1.50 6.88 -16.56
CA PRO A 47 2.68 6.49 -15.78
C PRO A 47 3.04 7.47 -14.65
N PHE A 48 3.62 6.92 -13.58
CA PHE A 48 4.16 7.70 -12.46
C PHE A 48 5.54 8.26 -12.83
N ASN A 49 5.74 9.55 -12.61
CA ASN A 49 7.02 10.22 -12.82
C ASN A 49 7.63 10.66 -11.49
N TRP A 50 8.50 9.81 -10.95
CA TRP A 50 9.19 10.00 -9.68
C TRP A 50 10.08 11.25 -9.62
N LEU A 51 10.48 11.82 -10.76
CA LEU A 51 11.34 13.02 -10.81
C LEU A 51 10.62 14.27 -10.29
N TRP A 52 9.28 14.28 -10.32
CA TRP A 52 8.46 15.44 -9.93
C TRP A 52 7.93 15.38 -8.51
N HIS A 53 8.13 14.25 -7.82
CA HIS A 53 7.52 13.99 -6.53
C HIS A 53 8.59 13.63 -5.51
N TRP A 54 8.51 14.25 -4.33
CA TRP A 54 9.40 13.95 -3.22
C TRP A 54 8.83 12.80 -2.38
N THR A 55 9.72 11.97 -1.86
CA THR A 55 9.37 11.00 -0.84
C THR A 55 9.28 11.69 0.52
N LYS A 56 8.31 11.30 1.34
CA LYS A 56 8.25 11.67 2.75
C LYS A 56 8.56 10.47 3.64
N VAL A 57 9.02 10.77 4.85
CA VAL A 57 9.16 9.78 5.91
C VAL A 57 7.80 9.58 6.57
N CYS A 58 7.35 8.33 6.67
CA CYS A 58 6.14 7.99 7.39
C CYS A 58 6.35 8.07 8.92
N PRO A 59 5.38 8.59 9.68
CA PRO A 59 5.54 8.85 11.11
C PRO A 59 5.46 7.61 12.00
N GLU A 60 4.72 6.57 11.62
CA GLU A 60 4.50 5.39 12.47
C GLU A 60 5.49 4.25 12.16
N ASP A 61 5.72 3.37 13.15
CA ASP A 61 6.64 2.23 13.01
C ASP A 61 6.07 1.09 12.15
N ASP A 62 4.75 0.95 12.14
CA ASP A 62 3.99 -0.07 11.41
C ASP A 62 3.38 0.47 10.11
N ASP A 63 3.86 1.62 9.65
CA ASP A 63 3.41 2.23 8.41
C ASP A 63 3.77 1.40 7.18
N VAL A 64 2.93 1.53 6.15
CA VAL A 64 3.15 0.98 4.80
C VAL A 64 2.81 2.04 3.76
N CYS A 65 3.47 2.01 2.60
CA CYS A 65 3.10 2.88 1.50
C CYS A 65 1.80 2.39 0.89
N VAL A 66 0.87 3.32 0.63
CA VAL A 66 -0.41 3.01 0.01
C VAL A 66 -0.54 3.72 -1.33
N LYS A 67 -1.10 3.00 -2.30
CA LYS A 67 -1.62 3.56 -3.55
C LYS A 67 -3.10 3.26 -3.61
N ILE A 68 -3.91 4.30 -3.57
CA ILE A 68 -5.37 4.23 -3.67
C ILE A 68 -5.74 4.58 -5.10
N ILE A 69 -6.53 3.72 -5.72
CA ILE A 69 -7.04 3.89 -7.08
C ILE A 69 -8.55 4.01 -6.97
N GLU A 70 -9.06 5.20 -7.27
CA GLU A 70 -10.48 5.52 -7.22
C GLU A 70 -10.98 5.73 -8.64
N GLU A 71 -12.03 5.01 -9.04
CA GLU A 71 -12.61 5.10 -10.37
C GLU A 71 -14.02 5.67 -10.31
N LYS A 72 -14.31 6.58 -11.23
CA LYS A 72 -15.63 7.17 -11.43
C LYS A 72 -15.88 7.40 -12.91
N GLU A 73 -16.92 6.77 -13.46
CA GLU A 73 -17.35 6.97 -14.86
C GLU A 73 -16.19 6.86 -15.89
N GLY A 74 -15.22 5.96 -15.65
CA GLY A 74 -14.04 5.77 -16.49
C GLY A 74 -12.89 6.77 -16.27
N SER A 75 -13.05 7.73 -15.34
CA SER A 75 -11.96 8.57 -14.84
C SER A 75 -11.32 7.93 -13.60
N GLN A 76 -9.99 7.92 -13.54
CA GLN A 76 -9.23 7.33 -12.45
C GLN A 76 -8.46 8.42 -11.68
N VAL A 77 -8.68 8.47 -10.37
CA VAL A 77 -7.90 9.27 -9.43
C VAL A 77 -6.97 8.34 -8.67
N ILE A 78 -5.68 8.69 -8.63
CA ILE A 78 -4.67 7.90 -7.94
C ILE A 78 -4.08 8.75 -6.83
N THR A 79 -4.10 8.22 -5.61
CA THR A 79 -3.50 8.87 -4.45
C THR A 79 -2.40 7.96 -3.90
N ARG A 80 -1.21 8.53 -3.67
CA ARG A 80 -0.10 7.85 -3.00
C ARG A 80 0.17 8.56 -1.69
N ASP A 81 0.25 7.81 -0.60
CA ASP A 81 0.55 8.35 0.72
C ASP A 81 1.06 7.24 1.68
N CYS A 82 1.40 7.61 2.92
CA CYS A 82 1.59 6.68 4.03
C CYS A 82 0.23 6.22 4.58
N LEU A 83 0.15 4.98 5.04
CA LEU A 83 -1.08 4.42 5.62
C LEU A 83 -1.62 5.26 6.80
N SER A 84 -0.76 5.65 7.74
CA SER A 84 -1.10 6.47 8.92
C SER A 84 -1.77 7.79 8.55
N SER A 85 -1.38 8.41 7.44
CA SER A 85 -1.98 9.65 6.95
C SER A 85 -3.42 9.45 6.47
N MET A 86 -3.76 8.23 6.02
CA MET A 86 -5.09 7.90 5.52
C MET A 86 -6.02 7.34 6.61
N GLN A 87 -5.48 6.69 7.64
CA GLN A 87 -6.25 6.09 8.74
C GLN A 87 -7.18 7.10 9.45
N GLY A 88 -6.78 8.36 9.55
CA GLY A 88 -7.61 9.40 10.15
C GLY A 88 -8.74 9.92 9.25
N LEU A 89 -8.66 9.69 7.94
CA LEU A 89 -9.55 10.30 6.94
C LEU A 89 -10.52 9.29 6.32
N ARG A 90 -10.19 8.00 6.39
CA ARG A 90 -10.84 6.91 5.66
C ARG A 90 -11.15 5.75 6.57
N THR A 91 -12.35 5.20 6.41
CA THR A 91 -12.85 4.02 7.14
C THR A 91 -12.89 2.76 6.28
N ASP A 92 -12.67 2.90 4.98
CA ASP A 92 -12.73 1.85 3.96
C ASP A 92 -11.39 1.11 3.77
N ILE A 93 -10.52 1.16 4.78
CA ILE A 93 -9.18 0.57 4.75
C ILE A 93 -9.31 -0.96 4.94
N PRO A 94 -8.79 -1.79 4.03
CA PRO A 94 -8.73 -3.24 4.22
C PRO A 94 -7.93 -3.62 5.46
N ALA A 95 -8.40 -4.63 6.22
CA ALA A 95 -7.71 -5.09 7.43
C ALA A 95 -6.34 -5.74 7.14
N ASP A 96 -6.18 -6.31 5.95
CA ASP A 96 -4.93 -6.95 5.52
C ASP A 96 -4.03 -5.92 4.84
N HIS A 97 -2.94 -5.52 5.51
CA HIS A 97 -1.94 -4.58 4.98
C HIS A 97 -0.74 -5.28 4.29
N TYR A 98 -0.91 -6.54 3.89
CA TYR A 98 0.11 -7.27 3.13
C TYR A 98 0.24 -6.73 1.71
N GLU A 99 1.42 -6.96 1.10
CA GLU A 99 1.71 -6.46 -0.24
C GLU A 99 0.68 -6.90 -1.30
N GLY A 100 0.18 -5.93 -2.07
CA GLY A 100 -0.74 -6.15 -3.17
C GLY A 100 -2.00 -5.28 -3.11
N CYS A 101 -2.82 -5.40 -4.16
CA CYS A 101 -4.04 -4.61 -4.33
C CYS A 101 -5.28 -5.39 -3.90
N ARG A 102 -6.21 -4.72 -3.21
CA ARG A 102 -7.48 -5.25 -2.70
C ARG A 102 -8.57 -4.20 -2.88
N PRO A 103 -9.85 -4.61 -3.06
CA PRO A 103 -10.95 -3.68 -3.00
C PRO A 103 -11.04 -3.05 -1.60
N ALA A 104 -11.56 -1.83 -1.53
CA ALA A 104 -11.82 -1.15 -0.27
C ALA A 104 -12.78 -1.94 0.63
N ALA A 105 -12.59 -1.83 1.94
CA ALA A 105 -13.45 -2.48 2.92
C ALA A 105 -14.80 -1.77 3.01
N VAL A 106 -15.87 -2.54 3.21
CA VAL A 106 -17.21 -1.99 3.41
C VAL A 106 -17.48 -1.85 4.91
N ASP A 107 -17.67 -0.62 5.37
CA ASP A 107 -18.10 -0.35 6.74
C ASP A 107 -19.64 -0.42 6.84
N VAL A 108 -20.14 -1.51 7.42
CA VAL A 108 -21.58 -1.77 7.59
C VAL A 108 -22.24 -0.79 8.58
N LYS A 109 -21.46 -0.20 9.49
CA LYS A 109 -21.97 0.74 10.51
C LYS A 109 -21.88 2.19 10.06
N LEU A 110 -21.32 2.44 8.89
CA LEU A 110 -21.18 3.79 8.35
C LEU A 110 -22.56 4.44 8.20
N ALA A 111 -22.68 5.68 8.67
CA ALA A 111 -23.88 6.50 8.55
C ALA A 111 -25.18 5.92 9.17
N ASN A 112 -25.11 4.91 10.05
CA ASN A 112 -26.29 4.21 10.59
C ASN A 112 -27.28 5.12 11.36
N TYR A 113 -26.82 6.26 11.87
CA TYR A 113 -27.64 7.22 12.64
C TYR A 113 -27.71 8.62 12.02
N VAL A 114 -27.21 8.78 10.79
CA VAL A 114 -27.19 10.07 10.10
C VAL A 114 -28.03 9.95 8.85
N ASN A 115 -29.15 10.68 8.82
CA ASN A 115 -30.00 10.82 7.64
C ASN A 115 -29.85 12.24 7.11
N ASN A 116 -29.05 12.40 6.05
CA ASN A 116 -28.82 13.68 5.39
C ASN A 116 -29.03 13.51 3.88
N SER A 117 -29.72 14.48 3.27
CA SER A 117 -30.03 14.50 1.83
C SER A 117 -28.97 15.22 0.97
N VAL A 118 -28.00 15.89 1.60
CA VAL A 118 -26.93 16.63 0.93
C VAL A 118 -25.87 15.65 0.41
N LYS A 119 -25.70 15.57 -0.91
CA LYS A 119 -24.83 14.59 -1.57
C LYS A 119 -23.34 14.92 -1.45
N GLU A 120 -23.02 16.19 -1.27
CA GLU A 120 -21.67 16.73 -1.22
C GLU A 120 -20.87 16.25 0.00
N LEU A 121 -21.55 15.76 1.04
CA LEU A 121 -20.93 15.28 2.28
C LEU A 121 -20.44 13.83 2.19
N ASP A 122 -20.78 13.10 1.11
CA ASP A 122 -20.38 11.71 0.84
C ASP A 122 -20.34 10.80 2.09
N ILE A 123 -21.40 10.89 2.91
CA ILE A 123 -21.46 10.23 4.23
C ILE A 123 -21.42 8.71 4.07
N TYR A 124 -22.02 8.21 2.99
CA TYR A 124 -22.09 6.80 2.65
C TYR A 124 -20.89 6.32 1.83
N ARG A 125 -19.95 7.21 1.48
CA ARG A 125 -18.75 6.91 0.67
C ARG A 125 -19.09 6.22 -0.65
N ASN A 126 -20.09 6.74 -1.34
CA ASN A 126 -20.61 6.22 -2.61
C ASN A 126 -20.32 7.16 -3.79
N TYR A 127 -19.39 8.10 -3.62
CA TYR A 127 -18.98 9.01 -4.68
C TYR A 127 -18.18 8.33 -5.81
N TYR A 128 -17.35 7.32 -5.48
CA TYR A 128 -16.58 6.54 -6.44
C TYR A 128 -17.23 5.17 -6.68
N ASP A 129 -17.19 4.68 -7.93
CA ASP A 129 -17.78 3.39 -8.31
C ASP A 129 -16.94 2.22 -7.76
N THR A 130 -15.62 2.37 -7.84
CA THR A 130 -14.68 1.40 -7.29
C THR A 130 -13.52 2.11 -6.60
N THR A 131 -13.07 1.53 -5.49
CA THR A 131 -11.87 1.97 -4.78
C THR A 131 -11.02 0.74 -4.52
N THR A 132 -9.76 0.79 -4.96
CA THR A 132 -8.77 -0.26 -4.78
C THR A 132 -7.61 0.28 -3.96
N TRP A 133 -7.27 -0.41 -2.90
CA TRP A 133 -6.12 -0.15 -2.05
C TRP A 133 -4.97 -1.07 -2.41
N CYS A 134 -3.81 -0.51 -2.71
CA CYS A 134 -2.58 -1.27 -2.92
C CYS A 134 -1.58 -0.94 -1.81
N PHE A 135 -1.18 -1.96 -1.05
CA PHE A 135 -0.18 -1.84 0.00
C PHE A 135 1.19 -2.27 -0.52
N CYS A 136 2.22 -1.48 -0.20
CA CYS A 136 3.59 -1.72 -0.65
C CYS A 136 4.59 -1.42 0.47
N PHE A 137 5.41 -2.41 0.83
CA PHE A 137 6.56 -2.19 1.73
C PHE A 137 7.70 -1.43 1.05
N LEU A 138 7.75 -1.50 -0.28
CA LEU A 138 8.73 -0.84 -1.11
C LEU A 138 7.98 0.02 -2.13
N ASP A 139 8.26 1.32 -2.10
CA ASP A 139 7.53 2.30 -2.91
C ASP A 139 7.50 1.97 -4.42
N HIS A 140 8.61 1.46 -4.97
CA HIS A 140 8.70 1.09 -6.40
C HIS A 140 7.68 0.04 -6.85
N ARG A 141 7.14 -0.77 -5.92
CA ARG A 141 6.13 -1.80 -6.22
C ARG A 141 4.73 -1.21 -6.35
N CYS A 142 4.45 -0.09 -5.70
CA CYS A 142 3.19 0.64 -5.87
C CYS A 142 3.07 1.23 -7.29
N ASN A 143 4.21 1.53 -7.93
CA ASN A 143 4.22 2.13 -9.27
C ASN A 143 4.02 1.10 -10.39
N ASN A 144 4.37 -0.16 -10.15
CA ASN A 144 4.23 -1.28 -11.09
C ASN A 144 3.26 -2.35 -10.59
N ALA A 145 2.34 -2.02 -9.67
CA ALA A 145 1.26 -2.92 -9.29
C ALA A 145 0.33 -3.09 -10.49
N ILE A 146 0.73 -4.00 -11.38
CA ILE A 146 0.00 -4.45 -12.54
C ILE A 146 -1.26 -5.11 -11.97
N THR A 147 -2.42 -4.55 -12.30
CA THR A 147 -3.67 -5.32 -12.29
C THR A 147 -3.37 -6.60 -13.04
N SER A 148 -3.37 -7.74 -12.35
CA SER A 148 -3.11 -9.03 -12.96
C SER A 148 -4.22 -9.33 -13.96
N HIS A 149 -4.05 -8.89 -15.20
CA HIS A 149 -4.93 -9.28 -16.30
C HIS A 149 -4.58 -10.73 -16.63
N PRO A 150 -5.50 -11.70 -16.46
CA PRO A 150 -5.24 -13.06 -16.90
C PRO A 150 -5.02 -13.05 -18.41
N SER A 151 -3.82 -13.44 -18.83
CA SER A 151 -3.46 -13.51 -20.26
C SER A 151 -4.14 -14.74 -20.89
N VAL A 152 -5.10 -14.49 -21.78
CA VAL A 152 -5.81 -15.51 -22.57
C VAL A 152 -4.92 -16.25 -23.59
N SER A 153 -3.64 -15.91 -23.68
CA SER A 153 -2.67 -16.52 -24.60
C SER A 153 -2.34 -17.98 -24.26
N PHE A 154 -2.32 -18.32 -22.97
CA PHE A 154 -1.99 -19.67 -22.50
C PHE A 154 -3.02 -20.75 -22.87
N PRO A 155 -4.34 -20.55 -22.67
CA PRO A 155 -5.32 -21.58 -23.02
C PRO A 155 -5.40 -21.85 -24.54
N ILE A 156 -5.17 -20.84 -25.38
CA ILE A 156 -5.23 -20.99 -26.86
C ILE A 156 -4.04 -21.81 -27.38
N ALA A 157 -2.83 -21.59 -26.84
CA ALA A 157 -1.65 -22.34 -27.24
C ALA A 157 -1.75 -23.84 -26.90
N ILE A 158 -2.35 -24.17 -25.76
CA ILE A 158 -2.57 -25.57 -25.34
C ILE A 158 -3.60 -26.25 -26.26
N LEU A 159 -4.69 -25.56 -26.63
CA LEU A 159 -5.70 -26.05 -27.56
C LEU A 159 -5.16 -26.30 -28.99
N LEU A 160 -4.22 -25.48 -29.46
CA LEU A 160 -3.58 -25.66 -30.75
C LEU A 160 -2.57 -26.82 -30.76
N LEU A 161 -1.84 -27.01 -29.66
CA LEU A 161 -0.90 -28.12 -29.51
C LEU A 161 -1.61 -29.48 -29.42
N THR A 162 -2.76 -29.56 -28.74
CA THR A 162 -3.54 -30.81 -28.69
C THR A 162 -4.20 -31.14 -30.02
N TYR A 163 -4.58 -30.13 -30.81
CA TYR A 163 -5.15 -30.35 -32.15
C TYR A 163 -4.12 -30.88 -33.17
N GLN A 164 -2.83 -30.58 -33.01
CA GLN A 164 -1.77 -31.12 -33.89
C GLN A 164 -1.28 -32.52 -33.51
N LEU A 165 -1.64 -33.02 -32.33
CA LEU A 165 -1.28 -34.35 -31.81
C LEU A 165 -2.39 -35.40 -31.99
N LEU A 166 -3.55 -34.99 -32.53
CA LEU A 166 -4.69 -35.83 -32.94
C LEU A 166 -4.70 -36.00 -34.46
#